data_AF-A0AAU6EBE2-F1
#
_entry.id   AF-A0AAU6EBE2-F1
#
_cell.length_a   1.000
_cell.length_b   1.000
_cell.length_c   1.000
_cell.angle_alpha   90.00
_cell.angle_beta   90.00
_cell.angle_gamma   90.00
#
_symmetry.space_group_name_H-M   'P 1'
#
loop_
_entity.id
_entity.type
_entity.pdbx_description
1 polymer ?
#
loop_
_entity_poly.entity_id
_entity_poly.type
_entity_poly.pdbx_seq_one_letter_code
_entity_poly.pdbx_strand_id
1 'polypeptide(L)'
;MAWIERTARAVDHAGVEVEAPAEAVEAMIAFEQRYGGLWCPALGPNGMEYGLDGDARVYRTAQGWAFFGIMDGDWTNSVKVLLDGRTGMALADKPLRILNRSVDQRLEAHALLLALHRWPHLTLELALPQGTTPGPDRYGPSATSR
;
A
#
# COMPACT_ATOMS: atom_id res chain seq x y z
N MET A 1 -15.49 16.48 -3.58
CA MET A 1 -16.19 15.35 -2.95
C MET A 1 -17.42 14.95 -3.73
N ALA A 2 -18.22 15.90 -4.25
CA ALA A 2 -19.34 15.63 -5.17
C ALA A 2 -19.00 14.77 -6.41
N TRP A 3 -17.72 14.71 -6.81
CA TRP A 3 -17.28 13.80 -7.86
C TRP A 3 -17.36 12.34 -7.42
N ILE A 4 -16.94 12.00 -6.19
CA ILE A 4 -17.00 10.65 -5.62
C ILE A 4 -18.44 10.17 -5.55
N GLU A 5 -19.36 10.99 -5.04
CA GLU A 5 -20.79 10.65 -4.96
C GLU A 5 -21.39 10.28 -6.32
N ARG A 6 -20.92 10.92 -7.40
CA ARG A 6 -21.41 10.69 -8.77
C ARG A 6 -20.74 9.50 -9.46
N THR A 7 -19.46 9.28 -9.18
CA THR A 7 -18.62 8.33 -9.91
C THR A 7 -18.28 7.08 -9.12
N ALA A 8 -18.69 6.98 -7.86
CA ALA A 8 -18.38 5.84 -7.02
C ALA A 8 -18.96 4.54 -7.58
N ARG A 9 -18.10 3.51 -7.68
CA ARG A 9 -18.47 2.19 -8.19
C ARG A 9 -17.91 1.10 -7.30
N ALA A 10 -18.62 0.00 -7.23
CA ALA A 10 -18.17 -1.20 -6.54
C ALA A 10 -17.90 -2.32 -7.55
N VAL A 11 -16.84 -3.08 -7.32
CA VAL A 11 -16.53 -4.30 -8.06
C VAL A 11 -16.74 -5.49 -7.14
N ASP A 12 -17.68 -6.34 -7.50
CA ASP A 12 -18.02 -7.52 -6.70
C ASP A 12 -17.01 -8.68 -6.87
N HIS A 13 -17.29 -9.83 -6.24
CA HIS A 13 -16.42 -11.01 -6.33
C HIS A 13 -16.35 -11.64 -7.73
N ALA A 14 -17.32 -11.36 -8.60
CA ALA A 14 -17.32 -11.82 -9.98
C ALA A 14 -16.60 -10.83 -10.92
N GLY A 15 -16.10 -9.71 -10.40
CA GLY A 15 -15.49 -8.65 -11.19
C GLY A 15 -16.51 -7.76 -11.90
N VAL A 16 -17.79 -7.82 -11.50
CA VAL A 16 -18.86 -7.03 -12.10
C VAL A 16 -18.95 -5.68 -11.39
N GLU A 17 -19.05 -4.62 -12.19
CA GLU A 17 -19.24 -3.26 -11.69
C GLU A 17 -20.70 -3.02 -11.31
N VAL A 18 -20.93 -2.59 -10.08
CA VAL A 18 -22.23 -2.27 -9.49
C VAL A 18 -22.18 -0.92 -8.79
N GLU A 19 -23.34 -0.44 -8.33
CA GLU A 19 -23.42 0.77 -7.52
C GLU A 19 -22.65 0.59 -6.20
N ALA A 20 -21.87 1.60 -5.81
CA ALA A 20 -21.14 1.57 -4.55
C ALA A 20 -22.12 1.68 -3.36
N PRO A 21 -21.97 0.84 -2.32
CA PRO A 21 -22.73 1.01 -1.08
C PRO A 21 -22.52 2.41 -0.48
N ALA A 22 -23.55 2.99 0.14
CA ALA A 22 -23.46 4.33 0.74
C ALA A 22 -22.30 4.44 1.76
N GLU A 23 -22.12 3.42 2.60
CA GLU A 23 -21.00 3.31 3.54
C GLU A 23 -19.61 3.36 2.87
N ALA A 24 -19.49 2.84 1.65
CA ALA A 24 -18.26 2.88 0.88
C ALA A 24 -17.99 4.29 0.33
N VAL A 25 -19.03 4.97 -0.15
CA VAL A 25 -18.96 6.36 -0.62
C VAL A 25 -18.53 7.28 0.52
N GLU A 26 -19.17 7.18 1.68
CA GLU A 26 -18.82 7.96 2.88
C GLU A 26 -17.38 7.74 3.32
N ALA A 27 -16.93 6.47 3.33
CA ALA A 27 -15.55 6.14 3.69
C ALA A 27 -14.53 6.74 2.70
N MET A 28 -14.80 6.68 1.40
CA MET A 28 -13.94 7.29 0.37
C MET A 28 -13.89 8.81 0.50
N ILE A 29 -15.03 9.46 0.76
CA ILE A 29 -15.09 10.92 1.00
C ILE A 29 -14.29 11.29 2.25
N ALA A 30 -14.51 10.61 3.36
CA ALA A 30 -13.80 10.88 4.61
C ALA A 30 -12.28 10.66 4.47
N PHE A 31 -11.88 9.61 3.74
CA PHE A 31 -10.48 9.35 3.42
C PHE A 31 -9.88 10.49 2.59
N GLU A 32 -10.51 10.86 1.48
CA GLU A 32 -10.01 11.88 0.56
C GLU A 32 -9.95 13.26 1.22
N GLN A 33 -10.95 13.62 2.04
CA GLN A 33 -10.94 14.88 2.80
C GLN A 33 -9.78 14.96 3.79
N ARG A 34 -9.39 13.83 4.39
CA ARG A 34 -8.38 13.81 5.45
C ARG A 34 -6.97 13.62 4.93
N TYR A 35 -6.79 12.79 3.90
CA TYR A 35 -5.49 12.35 3.43
C TYR A 35 -5.22 12.68 1.96
N GLY A 36 -6.23 13.10 1.19
CA GLY A 36 -6.09 13.36 -0.24
C GLY A 36 -5.00 14.40 -0.54
N GLY A 37 -4.12 14.07 -1.49
CA GLY A 37 -2.98 14.89 -1.91
C GLY A 37 -1.81 14.89 -0.92
N LEU A 38 -1.87 14.09 0.14
CA LEU A 38 -0.73 13.95 1.04
C LEU A 38 0.35 13.12 0.35
N TRP A 39 1.53 13.72 0.21
CA TRP A 39 2.70 13.08 -0.34
C TRP A 39 3.76 12.90 0.74
N CYS A 40 4.23 11.67 0.92
CA CYS A 40 5.35 11.34 1.79
C CYS A 40 6.54 10.92 0.92
N PRO A 41 7.69 11.62 0.98
CA PRO A 41 8.88 11.17 0.26
C PRO A 41 9.27 9.78 0.78
N ALA A 42 9.44 8.79 -0.08
CA ALA A 42 10.02 7.51 0.31
C ALA A 42 11.52 7.50 0.04
N LEU A 43 12.19 6.37 0.32
CA LEU A 43 13.64 6.17 0.23
C LEU A 43 14.14 6.07 -1.24
N GLY A 44 13.69 6.97 -2.12
CA GLY A 44 13.97 6.97 -3.56
C GLY A 44 13.18 8.05 -4.31
N PRO A 45 13.24 8.10 -5.66
CA PRO A 45 12.48 9.06 -6.48
C PRO A 45 10.95 8.86 -6.41
N ASN A 46 10.54 7.77 -5.78
CA ASN A 46 9.22 7.20 -5.79
C ASN A 46 8.64 7.33 -4.37
N GLY A 47 7.89 8.39 -4.10
CA GLY A 47 7.25 8.60 -2.79
C GLY A 47 5.90 7.88 -2.66
N MET A 48 5.31 7.98 -1.47
CA MET A 48 3.97 7.47 -1.20
C MET A 48 2.94 8.58 -1.29
N GLU A 49 1.91 8.34 -2.10
CA GLU A 49 0.77 9.24 -2.26
C GLU A 49 -0.46 8.70 -1.56
N TYR A 50 -1.19 9.58 -0.89
CA TYR A 50 -2.46 9.29 -0.28
C TYR A 50 -3.55 10.07 -1.02
N GLY A 51 -4.57 9.37 -1.44
CA GLY A 51 -5.68 9.92 -2.21
C GLY A 51 -6.26 8.87 -3.15
N LEU A 52 -7.44 9.18 -3.67
CA LEU A 52 -8.12 8.34 -4.65
C LEU A 52 -7.62 8.57 -6.08
N ASP A 53 -6.93 9.69 -6.34
CA ASP A 53 -6.43 10.08 -7.68
C ASP A 53 -7.47 9.93 -8.81
N GLY A 54 -8.71 10.34 -8.51
CA GLY A 54 -9.84 10.22 -9.44
C GLY A 54 -10.45 8.81 -9.56
N ASP A 55 -9.91 7.79 -8.89
CA ASP A 55 -10.43 6.42 -8.87
C ASP A 55 -11.35 6.17 -7.65
N ALA A 56 -12.63 6.54 -7.80
CA ALA A 56 -13.65 6.26 -6.78
C ALA A 56 -14.18 4.81 -6.87
N ARG A 57 -13.30 3.81 -6.80
CA ARG A 57 -13.69 2.39 -6.87
C ARG A 57 -13.42 1.64 -5.58
N VAL A 58 -14.43 0.89 -5.13
CA VAL A 58 -14.27 -0.11 -4.07
C VAL A 58 -14.32 -1.53 -4.64
N TYR A 59 -13.61 -2.42 -3.99
CA TYR A 59 -13.46 -3.81 -4.37
C TYR A 59 -13.84 -4.70 -3.20
N ARG A 60 -14.58 -5.76 -3.49
CA ARG A 60 -14.95 -6.72 -2.46
C ARG A 60 -13.74 -7.61 -2.13
N THR A 61 -13.36 -7.65 -0.86
CA THR A 61 -12.29 -8.51 -0.33
C THR A 61 -12.85 -9.47 0.72
N ALA A 62 -12.05 -10.45 1.15
CA ALA A 62 -12.43 -11.36 2.23
C ALA A 62 -12.64 -10.63 3.58
N GLN A 63 -12.09 -9.43 3.74
CA GLN A 63 -12.15 -8.62 4.96
C GLN A 63 -13.18 -7.49 4.89
N GLY A 64 -13.91 -7.37 3.77
CA GLY A 64 -14.88 -6.30 3.52
C GLY A 64 -14.58 -5.53 2.24
N TRP A 65 -15.25 -4.39 2.06
CA TRP A 65 -14.97 -3.46 0.96
C TRP A 65 -13.66 -2.70 1.20
N ALA A 66 -12.87 -2.53 0.15
CA ALA A 66 -11.64 -1.75 0.19
C ALA A 66 -11.42 -0.97 -1.11
N PHE A 67 -10.76 0.18 -1.04
CA PHE A 67 -10.39 1.00 -2.20
C PHE A 67 -8.88 1.20 -2.26
N PHE A 68 -8.39 1.61 -3.42
CA PHE A 68 -7.01 2.06 -3.58
C PHE A 68 -6.93 3.52 -3.12
N GLY A 69 -6.32 3.75 -1.97
CA GLY A 69 -6.16 5.09 -1.41
C GLY A 69 -4.70 5.46 -1.13
N ILE A 70 -3.78 4.49 -1.22
CA ILE A 70 -2.37 4.71 -0.90
C ILE A 70 -1.53 4.07 -2.01
N MET A 71 -0.86 4.89 -2.79
CA MET A 71 0.06 4.46 -3.83
C MET A 71 1.48 4.42 -3.29
N ASP A 72 2.08 3.22 -3.25
CA ASP A 72 3.51 3.06 -2.99
C ASP A 72 4.30 3.33 -4.28
N GLY A 73 5.34 4.16 -4.18
CA GLY A 73 5.92 4.86 -5.32
C GLY A 73 6.59 3.96 -6.37
N ASP A 74 6.82 2.68 -6.09
CA ASP A 74 7.32 1.72 -7.07
C ASP A 74 6.19 1.08 -7.91
N TRP A 75 4.93 1.40 -7.60
CA TRP A 75 3.72 0.91 -8.27
C TRP A 75 3.63 -0.62 -8.28
N THR A 76 4.47 -1.30 -7.49
CA THR A 76 4.54 -2.76 -7.53
C THR A 76 3.39 -3.37 -6.77
N ASN A 77 2.93 -2.72 -5.69
CA ASN A 77 1.78 -3.16 -4.91
C ASN A 77 1.04 -1.96 -4.31
N SER A 78 -0.20 -1.73 -4.73
CA SER A 78 -1.04 -0.69 -4.14
C SER A 78 -1.54 -1.10 -2.75
N VAL A 79 -1.45 -0.18 -1.79
CA VAL A 79 -1.98 -0.38 -0.45
C VAL A 79 -3.45 0.00 -0.45
N LYS A 80 -4.29 -0.99 -0.13
CA LYS A 80 -5.74 -0.83 -0.05
C LYS A 80 -6.14 -0.31 1.32
N VAL A 81 -7.19 0.49 1.35
CA VAL A 81 -7.82 1.02 2.56
C VAL A 81 -9.19 0.37 2.69
N LEU A 82 -9.45 -0.29 3.82
CA LEU A 82 -10.77 -0.83 4.15
C LEU A 82 -11.68 0.29 4.66
N LEU A 83 -12.99 0.10 4.59
CA LEU A 83 -13.96 1.11 5.04
C LEU A 83 -13.82 1.48 6.53
N ASP A 84 -13.28 0.57 7.35
CA ASP A 84 -13.00 0.81 8.76
C ASP A 84 -11.64 1.50 9.03
N GLY A 85 -10.95 1.92 7.96
CA GLY A 85 -9.69 2.64 8.02
C GLY A 85 -8.45 1.76 8.16
N ARG A 86 -8.59 0.43 8.31
CA ARG A 86 -7.44 -0.49 8.24
C ARG A 86 -6.78 -0.42 6.86
N THR A 87 -5.48 -0.64 6.82
CA THR A 87 -4.74 -0.73 5.55
C THR A 87 -4.25 -2.14 5.32
N GLY A 88 -4.21 -2.55 4.06
CA GLY A 88 -3.77 -3.88 3.68
C GLY A 88 -3.17 -3.93 2.29
N MET A 89 -2.48 -5.02 2.01
CA MET A 89 -1.86 -5.27 0.71
C MET A 89 -2.18 -6.68 0.25
N ALA A 90 -2.57 -6.82 -1.02
CA ALA A 90 -2.73 -8.11 -1.65
C ALA A 90 -1.43 -8.45 -2.38
N LEU A 91 -0.92 -9.66 -2.16
CA LEU A 91 0.30 -10.13 -2.82
C LEU A 91 -0.11 -11.17 -3.87
N ALA A 92 -0.08 -10.79 -5.15
CA ALA A 92 -0.46 -11.67 -6.27
C ALA A 92 -1.82 -12.36 -6.05
N ASP A 93 -1.84 -13.69 -5.99
CA ASP A 93 -3.00 -14.56 -5.79
C ASP A 93 -3.41 -14.72 -4.32
N LYS A 94 -2.74 -14.04 -3.39
CA LYS A 94 -2.98 -14.17 -1.96
C LYS A 94 -4.08 -13.22 -1.48
N PRO A 95 -4.88 -13.65 -0.48
CA PRO A 95 -5.83 -12.78 0.18
C PRO A 95 -5.16 -11.51 0.72
N LEU A 96 -5.93 -10.42 0.77
CA LEU A 96 -5.52 -9.16 1.38
C LEU A 96 -5.00 -9.41 2.80
N ARG A 97 -3.78 -8.96 3.07
CA ARG A 97 -3.18 -9.00 4.41
C ARG A 97 -3.28 -7.62 5.03
N ILE A 98 -3.84 -7.56 6.24
CA ILE A 98 -3.90 -6.32 7.02
C ILE A 98 -2.49 -5.98 7.51
N LEU A 99 -2.04 -4.77 7.21
CA LEU A 99 -0.73 -4.26 7.58
C LEU A 99 -0.84 -3.35 8.81
N ASN A 100 -1.81 -2.45 8.82
CA ASN A 100 -2.01 -1.49 9.89
C ASN A 100 -3.48 -1.43 10.29
N ARG A 101 -3.71 -1.11 11.58
CA ARG A 101 -5.05 -0.96 12.15
C ARG A 101 -5.75 0.33 11.70
N SER A 102 -4.99 1.27 11.12
CA SER A 102 -5.47 2.58 10.68
C SER A 102 -4.50 3.19 9.66
N VAL A 103 -4.99 4.11 8.83
CA VAL A 103 -4.18 4.97 7.95
C VAL A 103 -3.18 5.82 8.76
N ASP A 104 -3.59 6.34 9.91
CA ASP A 104 -2.70 7.12 10.80
C ASP A 104 -1.48 6.30 11.25
N GLN A 105 -1.68 5.03 11.62
CA GLN A 105 -0.56 4.15 11.99
C GLN A 105 0.38 3.89 10.80
N ARG A 106 -0.15 3.83 9.57
CA ARG A 106 0.67 3.68 8.37
C ARG A 106 1.54 4.94 8.17
N LEU A 107 0.96 6.12 8.32
CA LEU A 107 1.69 7.40 8.29
C LEU A 107 2.78 7.47 9.35
N GLU A 108 2.46 7.07 10.59
CA GLU A 108 3.44 7.01 11.68
C GLU A 108 4.59 6.06 11.35
N ALA A 109 4.29 4.86 10.83
CA ALA A 109 5.32 3.91 10.42
C ALA A 109 6.24 4.48 9.33
N HIS A 110 5.71 5.29 8.41
CA HIS A 110 6.53 5.97 7.40
C HIS A 110 7.35 7.10 7.97
N ALA A 111 6.78 7.93 8.83
CA ALA A 111 7.52 8.99 9.52
C ALA A 111 8.70 8.41 10.32
N LEU A 112 8.50 7.27 10.99
CA LEU A 112 9.54 6.54 11.70
C LEU A 112 10.61 6.00 10.74
N LEU A 113 10.21 5.40 9.61
CA LEU A 113 11.16 4.92 8.60
C LEU A 113 12.04 6.06 8.07
N LEU A 114 11.43 7.22 7.78
CA LEU A 114 12.16 8.41 7.33
C LEU A 114 13.10 8.96 8.40
N ALA A 115 12.67 8.95 9.66
CA ALA A 115 13.51 9.37 10.78
C ALA A 115 14.73 8.44 10.96
N LEU A 116 14.52 7.12 10.90
CA LEU A 116 15.61 6.13 10.96
C LEU A 116 16.60 6.30 9.82
N HIS A 117 16.12 6.63 8.62
CA HIS A 117 17.01 6.85 7.47
C HIS A 117 17.87 8.10 7.58
N ARG A 118 17.51 9.05 8.46
CA ARG A 118 18.38 10.21 8.75
C ARG A 118 19.49 9.88 9.73
N TRP A 119 19.44 8.72 10.38
CA TRP A 119 20.50 8.32 11.30
C TRP A 119 21.70 7.81 10.51
N PRO A 120 22.93 7.96 11.03
CA PRO A 120 24.10 7.36 10.39
C PRO A 120 23.89 5.85 10.26
N HIS A 121 23.75 5.36 9.03
CA HIS A 121 23.58 3.94 8.75
C HIS A 121 24.58 3.50 7.67
N LEU A 122 25.05 2.26 7.80
CA LEU A 122 25.92 1.64 6.81
C LEU A 122 25.04 1.07 5.70
N THR A 123 25.11 1.66 4.50
CA THR A 123 24.50 1.07 3.30
C THR A 123 25.48 0.12 2.67
N LEU A 124 25.09 -1.15 2.53
CA LEU A 124 25.88 -2.18 1.85
C LEU A 124 25.24 -2.44 0.49
N GLU A 125 25.97 -2.18 -0.58
CA GLU A 125 25.56 -2.55 -1.93
C GLU A 125 25.97 -4.01 -2.21
N LEU A 126 25.02 -4.82 -2.65
CA LEU A 126 25.29 -6.17 -3.15
C LEU A 126 25.29 -6.15 -4.67
N ALA A 127 26.47 -6.24 -5.27
CA ALA A 127 26.58 -6.47 -6.71
C ALA A 127 26.42 -7.96 -7.00
N LEU A 128 25.31 -8.34 -7.66
CA LEU A 128 25.16 -9.68 -8.21
C LEU A 128 25.72 -9.69 -9.65
N PRO A 129 26.58 -10.67 -10.01
CA PRO A 129 26.97 -10.86 -11.39
C PRO A 129 25.74 -11.01 -12.31
N GLN A 130 25.80 -10.41 -13.50
CA GLN A 130 24.75 -10.57 -14.51
C GLN A 130 24.43 -12.06 -14.72
N GLY A 131 23.14 -12.41 -14.65
CA GLY A 131 22.66 -13.80 -14.79
C GLY A 131 22.51 -14.57 -13.47
N THR A 132 22.79 -13.95 -12.32
CA THR A 132 22.54 -14.59 -11.01
C THR A 132 21.08 -14.38 -10.61
N THR A 133 20.29 -15.46 -10.58
CA THR A 133 18.93 -15.42 -10.03
C THR A 133 18.98 -15.36 -8.51
N PRO A 134 18.35 -14.38 -7.84
CA PRO A 134 18.25 -14.37 -6.39
C PRO A 134 17.43 -15.58 -5.93
N GLY A 135 18.04 -16.48 -5.16
CA GLY A 135 17.39 -17.64 -4.56
C GLY A 135 17.58 -17.65 -3.04
N PRO A 136 16.65 -18.24 -2.27
CA PRO A 136 16.71 -18.27 -0.80
C PRO A 136 17.86 -19.10 -0.21
N ASP A 137 18.64 -19.80 -1.04
CA ASP A 137 19.66 -20.72 -0.57
C ASP A 137 21.06 -20.14 -0.79
N ARG A 138 21.63 -19.55 0.28
CA ARG A 138 23.06 -19.59 0.68
C ARG A 138 23.38 -18.49 1.70
N TYR A 139 22.86 -18.62 2.92
CA TYR A 139 23.52 -18.06 4.09
C TYR A 139 23.78 -19.19 5.09
N GLY A 140 24.89 -19.88 4.87
CA GLY A 140 25.58 -20.65 5.90
C GLY A 140 27.06 -20.31 5.81
N PRO A 141 27.70 -19.75 6.86
CA PRO A 141 29.14 -19.64 6.86
C PRO A 141 29.73 -21.03 7.03
N SER A 142 30.33 -21.59 5.97
CA SER A 142 31.30 -22.68 6.15
C SER A 142 32.55 -22.08 6.78
N ALA A 143 32.54 -21.99 8.11
CA ALA A 143 33.73 -21.75 8.87
C ALA A 143 34.62 -23.01 8.80
N THR A 144 35.62 -22.98 7.95
CA THR A 144 36.81 -23.82 8.11
C THR A 144 37.95 -22.92 8.59
N SER A 145 38.25 -23.04 9.89
CA SER A 145 39.52 -22.59 10.45
C SER A 145 40.50 -23.76 10.43
N ARG A 146 41.63 -23.54 9.76
CA ARG A 146 42.89 -24.32 9.72
C ARG A 146 42.83 -25.74 9.16
#